data_AF-A0A6C0AVZ0-F1
#
_entry.id   AF-A0A6C0AVZ0-F1
#
_cell.length_a   1.000
_cell.length_b   1.000
_cell.length_c   1.000
_cell.angle_alpha   90.00
_cell.angle_beta   90.00
_cell.angle_gamma   90.00
#
_symmetry.space_group_name_H-M   'P 1'
#
loop_
_entity.id
_entity.type
_entity.pdbx_description
1 polymer ?
#
loop_
_entity_poly.entity_id
_entity_poly.type
_entity_poly.pdbx_seq_one_letter_code
_entity_poly.pdbx_strand_id
1 'polypeptide(L)'
;MSGEVSETQVNNNFLNNVGVVKWFNNKSGYGFVTIISEGEMNSKDVFVHHSSINVNSEQYKYLVQGEYVSLDVEKSEKGEFVFQTTKVTGVFGGALMCETRQDIRNQRVERVKDMGEFQETYKRSSRKNTQRPTLERQQTNA
;
A
#
# COMPACT_ATOMS: atom_id res chain seq x y z
N MET A 1 -1.40 40.67 -17.86
CA MET A 1 -2.02 39.41 -17.39
C MET A 1 -1.25 38.93 -16.19
N SER A 2 -1.71 39.31 -15.00
CA SER A 2 -1.23 38.82 -13.72
C SER A 2 -1.67 37.37 -13.59
N GLY A 3 -0.71 36.45 -13.74
CA GLY A 3 -0.92 35.02 -13.54
C GLY A 3 -1.17 34.76 -12.06
N GLU A 4 -2.37 34.28 -11.76
CA GLU A 4 -2.76 33.76 -10.46
C GLU A 4 -1.96 32.46 -10.24
N VAL A 5 -0.91 32.54 -9.43
CA VAL A 5 -0.18 31.36 -8.97
C VAL A 5 -1.11 30.64 -8.01
N SER A 6 -1.62 29.48 -8.44
CA SER A 6 -2.43 28.59 -7.62
C SER A 6 -1.59 28.14 -6.43
N GLU A 7 -1.77 28.82 -5.30
CA GLU A 7 -1.34 28.37 -3.98
C GLU A 7 -1.89 26.94 -3.81
N THR A 8 -1.00 25.97 -3.93
CA THR A 8 -1.32 24.60 -3.57
C THR A 8 -1.60 24.66 -2.08
N GLN A 9 -2.87 24.62 -1.69
CA GLN A 9 -3.28 24.56 -0.30
C GLN A 9 -2.66 23.29 0.30
N VAL A 10 -1.47 23.43 0.89
CA VAL A 10 -0.92 22.48 1.84
C VAL A 10 -1.86 22.58 3.03
N ASN A 11 -2.89 21.74 3.03
CA ASN A 11 -3.86 21.68 4.11
C ASN A 11 -3.09 21.59 5.43
N ASN A 12 -3.18 22.63 6.26
CA ASN A 12 -2.42 22.78 7.51
C ASN A 12 -2.79 21.74 8.60
N ASN A 13 -3.52 20.68 8.27
CA ASN A 13 -3.70 19.48 9.09
C ASN A 13 -2.50 18.52 8.96
N PHE A 14 -1.27 19.03 8.98
CA PHE A 14 -0.07 18.20 9.14
C PHE A 14 0.33 18.03 10.63
N LEU A 15 -0.40 18.68 11.54
CA LEU A 15 -0.30 18.50 13.00
C LEU A 15 -1.16 17.32 13.48
N ASN A 16 -1.12 16.21 12.75
CA ASN A 16 -1.85 15.00 13.13
C ASN A 16 -1.18 14.37 14.35
N ASN A 17 -1.98 13.84 15.27
CA ASN A 17 -1.45 13.25 16.49
C ASN A 17 -0.63 12.01 16.12
N VAL A 18 0.56 11.88 16.72
CA VAL A 18 1.38 10.68 16.53
C VAL A 18 1.06 9.70 17.64
N GLY A 19 0.86 8.44 17.28
CA GLY A 19 0.55 7.38 18.21
C GLY A 19 1.30 6.09 17.91
N VAL A 20 1.36 5.22 18.92
CA VAL A 20 1.89 3.86 18.82
C VAL A 20 0.74 2.89 18.92
N VAL A 21 0.68 1.95 17.98
CA VAL A 21 -0.36 0.93 17.97
C VAL A 21 -0.16 -0.01 19.15
N LYS A 22 -1.09 0.03 20.11
CA LYS A 22 -1.06 -0.81 21.31
C LYS A 22 -1.42 -2.26 20.96
N TRP A 23 -2.48 -2.42 20.19
CA TRP A 23 -2.88 -3.70 19.60
C TRP A 23 -3.90 -3.46 18.48
N PHE A 24 -3.96 -4.39 17.54
CA PHE A 24 -4.95 -4.40 16.47
C PHE A 24 -5.35 -5.84 16.16
N ASN A 25 -6.66 -6.11 16.15
CA ASN A 25 -7.18 -7.40 15.77
C ASN A 25 -7.52 -7.40 14.28
N ASN A 26 -6.68 -8.06 13.49
CA ASN A 26 -6.85 -8.18 12.05
C ASN A 26 -8.22 -8.78 11.69
N LYS A 27 -8.66 -9.83 12.40
CA LYS A 27 -9.91 -10.53 12.07
C LYS A 27 -11.13 -9.65 12.26
N SER A 28 -11.16 -8.90 13.36
CA SER A 28 -12.30 -8.04 13.69
C SER A 28 -12.17 -6.62 13.15
N GLY A 29 -11.00 -6.23 12.66
CA GLY A 29 -10.78 -4.94 12.02
C GLY A 29 -10.77 -3.74 12.97
N TYR A 30 -10.50 -3.94 14.27
CA TYR A 30 -10.42 -2.86 15.25
C TYR A 30 -9.21 -3.01 16.16
N GLY A 31 -8.82 -1.91 16.81
CA GLY A 31 -7.69 -1.86 17.72
C GLY A 31 -7.67 -0.60 18.57
N PHE A 32 -6.55 -0.40 19.25
CA PHE A 32 -6.27 0.82 20.01
C PHE A 32 -4.88 1.33 19.71
N VAL A 33 -4.78 2.65 19.66
CA VAL A 33 -3.54 3.40 19.49
C VAL A 33 -3.36 4.30 20.71
N THR A 34 -2.18 4.30 21.29
CA THR A 34 -1.82 5.22 22.37
C THR A 34 -1.14 6.43 21.77
N ILE A 35 -1.67 7.63 22.01
CA ILE A 35 -1.07 8.88 21.54
C ILE A 35 0.24 9.14 22.29
N ILE A 36 1.29 9.48 21.55
CA ILE A 36 2.62 9.80 22.08
C ILE A 36 3.07 11.24 21.76
N SER A 37 2.29 11.99 20.97
CA SER A 37 2.58 13.40 20.70
C SER A 37 2.37 14.27 21.94
N GLU A 38 3.19 15.32 22.06
CA GLU A 38 3.06 16.32 23.12
C GLU A 38 1.72 17.06 23.00
N GLY A 39 1.00 17.23 24.11
CA GLY A 39 -0.30 17.91 24.17
C GLY A 39 -1.27 17.29 25.18
N GLU A 40 -2.51 17.78 25.20
CA GLU A 40 -3.57 17.33 26.13
C GLU A 40 -4.00 15.88 25.94
N MET A 41 -3.62 15.25 24.82
CA MET A 41 -3.96 13.87 24.48
C MET A 41 -2.82 12.88 24.68
N ASN A 42 -1.67 13.33 25.19
CA ASN A 42 -0.55 12.43 25.48
C ASN A 42 -0.99 11.27 26.39
N SER A 43 -0.57 10.06 26.06
CA SER A 43 -0.87 8.82 26.78
C SER A 43 -2.35 8.42 26.84
N LYS A 44 -3.21 9.02 26.00
CA LYS A 44 -4.60 8.57 25.86
C LYS A 44 -4.70 7.43 24.84
N ASP A 45 -5.53 6.45 25.17
CA ASP A 45 -5.89 5.36 24.26
C ASP A 45 -7.05 5.80 23.37
N VAL A 46 -6.86 5.68 22.05
CA VAL A 46 -7.84 6.05 21.02
C VAL A 46 -8.29 4.78 20.30
N PHE A 47 -9.59 4.65 20.11
CA PHE A 47 -10.18 3.54 19.37
C PHE A 47 -9.94 3.72 17.86
N VAL A 48 -9.44 2.66 17.20
CA VAL A 48 -9.24 2.63 15.75
C VAL A 48 -10.05 1.50 15.11
N HIS A 49 -10.70 1.83 14.00
CA HIS A 49 -11.41 0.87 13.14
C HIS A 49 -10.79 0.86 11.74
N HIS A 50 -10.84 -0.28 11.05
CA HIS A 50 -10.25 -0.46 9.73
C HIS A 50 -10.82 0.52 8.68
N SER A 51 -12.04 1.02 8.88
CA SER A 51 -12.66 2.03 8.02
C SER A 51 -11.90 3.36 8.04
N SER A 52 -11.32 3.73 9.18
CA SER A 52 -10.57 4.97 9.37
C SER A 52 -9.13 4.88 8.86
N ILE A 53 -8.66 3.67 8.54
CA ILE A 53 -7.33 3.45 7.98
C ILE A 53 -7.35 3.88 6.50
N ASN A 54 -6.58 4.92 6.18
CA ASN A 54 -6.49 5.44 4.83
C ASN A 54 -5.25 4.88 4.15
N VAL A 55 -5.46 4.02 3.15
CA VAL A 55 -4.42 3.41 2.32
C VAL A 55 -4.69 3.77 0.87
N ASN A 56 -3.63 3.88 0.07
CA ASN A 56 -3.74 4.34 -1.32
C ASN A 56 -4.30 3.27 -2.28
N SER A 57 -4.32 2.01 -1.87
CA SER A 57 -4.80 0.89 -2.67
C SER A 57 -5.93 0.12 -1.97
N GLU A 58 -6.81 -0.50 -2.75
CA GLU A 58 -7.73 -1.52 -2.22
C GLU A 58 -6.96 -2.75 -1.77
N GLN A 59 -6.58 -2.77 -0.49
CA GLN A 59 -5.88 -3.87 0.14
C GLN A 59 -6.47 -4.17 1.52
N TYR A 60 -6.12 -5.33 2.05
CA TYR A 60 -6.49 -5.70 3.42
C TYR A 60 -5.78 -4.78 4.43
N LYS A 61 -6.56 -4.00 5.16
CA LYS A 61 -6.08 -2.98 6.09
C LYS A 61 -5.81 -3.58 7.46
N TYR A 62 -4.58 -3.43 7.95
CA TYR A 62 -4.20 -3.84 9.30
C TYR A 62 -3.09 -2.95 9.83
N LEU A 63 -2.98 -2.91 11.15
CA LEU A 63 -1.91 -2.22 11.86
C LEU A 63 -1.04 -3.24 12.59
N VAL A 64 0.25 -2.97 12.67
CA VAL A 64 1.20 -3.82 13.41
C VAL A 64 1.35 -3.28 14.83
N GLN A 65 1.38 -4.16 15.82
CA GLN A 65 1.67 -3.76 17.19
C GLN A 65 3.03 -3.08 17.28
N GLY A 66 3.10 -1.93 17.96
CA GLY A 66 4.30 -1.11 18.06
C GLY A 66 4.57 -0.24 16.84
N GLU A 67 3.72 -0.27 15.81
CA GLU A 67 3.84 0.62 14.65
C GLU A 67 3.54 2.06 15.05
N TYR A 68 4.36 2.98 14.57
CA TYR A 68 4.12 4.41 14.69
C TYR A 68 3.20 4.86 13.57
N VAL A 69 2.12 5.54 13.94
CA VAL A 69 1.09 6.02 13.01
C VAL A 69 0.75 7.46 13.28
N SER A 70 0.25 8.12 12.24
CA SER A 70 -0.33 9.46 12.31
C SER A 70 -1.85 9.34 12.27
N LEU A 71 -2.55 9.99 13.19
CA LEU A 71 -3.99 9.87 13.31
C LEU A 71 -4.72 11.16 13.67
N ASP A 72 -5.92 11.27 13.11
CA ASP A 72 -6.90 12.30 13.43
C ASP A 72 -7.86 11.73 14.48
N VAL A 73 -7.99 12.44 15.59
CA VAL A 73 -8.78 12.01 16.74
C VAL A 73 -9.98 12.92 16.89
N GLU A 74 -11.15 12.31 17.05
CA GLU A 74 -12.41 13.00 17.30
C GLU A 74 -13.07 12.42 18.56
N LYS A 75 -13.86 13.23 19.25
CA LYS A 75 -14.65 12.76 20.39
C LYS A 75 -15.81 11.91 19.88
N SER A 76 -15.97 10.69 20.37
CA SER A 76 -17.07 9.84 19.89
C SER A 76 -18.41 10.34 20.42
N GLU A 77 -19.40 10.47 19.54
CA GLU A 77 -20.78 10.82 19.89
C GLU A 77 -21.57 9.61 20.42
N LYS A 78 -21.14 8.39 20.08
CA LYS A 78 -21.88 7.13 20.34
C LYS A 78 -21.65 6.55 21.75
N GLY A 79 -20.80 7.16 22.57
CA GLY A 79 -20.64 6.81 23.99
C GLY A 79 -19.88 5.51 24.30
N GLU A 80 -19.58 4.66 23.31
CA GLU A 80 -18.80 3.43 23.54
C GLU A 80 -17.32 3.70 23.82
N PHE A 81 -16.77 4.77 23.25
CA PHE A 81 -15.37 5.19 23.43
C PHE A 81 -15.31 6.70 23.63
N VAL A 82 -14.30 7.19 24.36
CA VAL A 82 -14.14 8.64 24.55
C VAL A 82 -13.59 9.30 23.28
N PHE A 83 -12.65 8.63 22.62
CA PHE A 83 -11.95 9.11 21.43
C PHE A 83 -11.95 8.04 20.34
N GLN A 84 -12.24 8.46 19.10
CA GLN A 84 -12.23 7.62 17.91
C GLN A 84 -11.32 8.22 16.84
N THR A 85 -10.73 7.37 16.00
CA THR A 85 -9.95 7.84 14.85
C THR A 85 -10.84 8.11 13.63
N THR A 86 -10.62 9.24 12.97
CA THR A 86 -11.28 9.57 11.68
C THR A 86 -10.39 9.20 10.51
N LYS A 87 -9.08 9.40 10.64
CA LYS A 87 -8.08 9.09 9.63
C LYS A 87 -6.84 8.53 10.28
N VAL A 88 -6.29 7.46 9.72
CA VAL A 88 -5.02 6.86 10.14
C VAL A 88 -4.14 6.66 8.91
N THR A 89 -2.91 7.17 8.97
CA THR A 89 -1.87 7.03 7.95
C THR A 89 -0.53 6.67 8.61
N GLY A 90 0.50 6.40 7.81
CA GLY A 90 1.86 6.33 8.36
C GLY A 90 2.30 7.69 8.92
N VAL A 91 3.33 7.65 9.77
CA VAL A 91 3.94 8.86 10.35
C VAL A 91 4.31 9.87 9.26
N PHE A 92 3.98 11.14 9.49
CA PHE A 92 4.22 12.24 8.55
C PHE A 92 3.66 11.99 7.12
N GLY A 93 2.58 11.21 7.00
CA GLY A 93 1.98 10.86 5.71
C GLY A 93 2.73 9.76 4.95
N GLY A 94 3.64 9.05 5.62
CA GLY A 94 4.29 7.86 5.07
C GLY A 94 3.33 6.68 4.86
N ALA A 95 3.85 5.62 4.24
CA ALA A 95 3.13 4.37 4.04
C ALA A 95 3.01 3.59 5.35
N LEU A 96 1.86 2.96 5.56
CA LEU A 96 1.69 1.98 6.63
C LEU A 96 2.47 0.70 6.32
N MET A 97 2.77 -0.10 7.35
CA MET A 97 3.42 -1.40 7.17
C MET A 97 2.59 -2.36 6.31
N CYS A 98 1.26 -2.28 6.38
CA CYS A 98 0.39 -3.06 5.51
C CYS A 98 0.62 -2.71 4.04
N GLU A 99 0.71 -1.41 3.71
CA GLU A 99 0.99 -0.92 2.36
C GLU A 99 2.36 -1.38 1.87
N THR A 100 3.40 -1.17 2.68
CA THR A 100 4.78 -1.53 2.32
C THR A 100 4.92 -3.02 1.99
N ARG A 101 4.27 -3.89 2.78
CA ARG A 101 4.31 -5.34 2.55
C ARG A 101 3.61 -5.74 1.26
N GLN A 102 2.50 -5.07 0.93
CA GLN A 102 1.78 -5.30 -0.31
C GLN A 102 2.60 -4.84 -1.52
N ASP A 103 3.24 -3.67 -1.44
CA ASP A 103 4.09 -3.16 -2.53
C ASP A 103 5.27 -4.08 -2.80
N ILE A 104 5.96 -4.56 -1.75
CA ILE A 104 7.05 -5.52 -1.90
C ILE A 104 6.56 -6.81 -2.55
N ARG A 105 5.36 -7.29 -2.19
CA ARG A 105 4.77 -8.49 -2.80
C ARG A 105 4.49 -8.25 -4.29
N ASN A 106 3.87 -7.12 -4.64
CA ASN A 106 3.55 -6.76 -6.01
C ASN A 106 4.83 -6.66 -6.87
N GLN A 107 5.85 -5.96 -6.39
CA GLN A 107 7.15 -5.85 -7.06
C GLN A 107 7.82 -7.21 -7.28
N ARG A 108 7.74 -8.13 -6.31
CA ARG A 108 8.29 -9.49 -6.48
C ARG A 108 7.53 -10.26 -7.56
N VAL A 109 6.21 -10.18 -7.58
CA VAL A 109 5.38 -10.84 -8.60
C VAL A 109 5.69 -10.30 -9.99
N GLU A 110 5.83 -8.98 -10.13
CA GLU A 110 6.18 -8.36 -11.41
C GLU A 110 7.56 -8.80 -11.91
N ARG A 111 8.58 -8.83 -11.04
CA ARG A 111 9.91 -9.31 -11.42
C ARG A 111 9.93 -10.77 -11.86
N VAL A 112 9.10 -11.62 -11.24
CA VAL A 112 8.99 -13.05 -11.62
C VAL A 112 8.28 -13.18 -12.98
N LYS A 113 7.24 -12.38 -13.23
CA LYS A 113 6.55 -12.37 -14.54
C LYS A 113 7.49 -11.94 -15.66
N ASP A 114 8.24 -10.88 -15.45
CA ASP A 114 9.20 -10.35 -16.42
C ASP A 114 10.30 -11.38 -16.76
N MET A 115 10.85 -12.06 -15.74
CA MET A 115 11.80 -13.17 -15.94
C MET A 115 11.18 -14.37 -16.68
N GLY A 116 9.93 -14.71 -16.37
CA GLY A 116 9.21 -15.77 -17.06
C GLY A 116 8.94 -15.43 -18.53
N GLU A 117 8.51 -14.20 -18.80
CA GLU A 117 8.25 -13.70 -20.15
C GLU A 117 9.53 -13.61 -20.99
N PHE A 118 10.64 -13.20 -20.38
CA PHE A 118 11.97 -13.22 -21.00
C PHE A 118 12.42 -14.64 -21.37
N GLN A 119 12.26 -15.61 -20.45
CA GLN A 119 12.58 -17.02 -20.76
C GLN A 119 11.66 -17.59 -21.85
N GLU A 120 10.39 -17.22 -21.87
CA GLU A 120 9.41 -17.73 -22.83
C GLU A 120 9.65 -17.14 -24.23
N THR A 121 9.98 -15.84 -24.32
CA THR A 121 10.38 -15.19 -25.58
C THR A 121 11.67 -15.79 -26.14
N TYR A 122 12.68 -16.06 -25.29
CA TYR A 122 13.92 -16.72 -25.72
C TYR A 122 13.68 -18.15 -26.24
N LYS A 123 12.80 -18.91 -25.60
CA LYS A 123 12.39 -20.24 -26.09
C LYS A 123 11.61 -20.15 -27.41
N ARG A 124 10.73 -19.16 -27.57
CA ARG A 124 9.96 -18.93 -28.81
C ARG A 124 10.85 -18.52 -29.97
N SER A 125 11.87 -17.68 -29.76
CA SER A 125 12.81 -17.29 -30.82
C SER A 125 13.68 -18.47 -31.25
N SER A 126 14.12 -19.31 -30.29
CA SER A 126 14.89 -20.54 -30.59
C SER A 126 14.06 -21.58 -31.37
N ARG A 127 12.78 -21.78 -31.03
CA ARG A 127 11.89 -22.73 -31.74
C ARG A 127 11.59 -22.32 -33.19
N LYS A 128 11.62 -21.02 -33.52
CA LYS A 128 11.36 -20.53 -34.88
C LYS A 128 12.51 -20.78 -35.86
N ASN A 129 13.67 -21.27 -35.40
CA ASN A 129 14.86 -21.47 -36.25
C ASN A 129 15.00 -22.92 -36.80
N THR A 130 13.93 -23.72 -36.76
CA THR A 130 13.93 -25.13 -37.22
C THR A 130 12.82 -25.38 -38.25
N GLN A 131 12.81 -24.66 -39.36
CA GLN A 131 12.17 -25.16 -40.59
C GLN A 131 13.27 -25.72 -41.49
N ARG A 132 13.41 -27.05 -41.46
CA ARG A 132 14.27 -27.79 -42.40
C ARG A 132 13.68 -27.61 -43.81
N PRO A 133 14.43 -27.10 -44.81
CA PRO A 133 13.98 -27.15 -46.18
C PRO A 133 13.93 -28.62 -46.63
N THR A 134 12.76 -29.11 -47.03
CA THR A 134 12.65 -30.40 -47.73
C THR A 134 13.26 -30.23 -49.13
N LEU A 135 14.36 -30.95 -49.40
CA LEU A 135 14.96 -31.00 -50.73
C LEU A 135 14.00 -31.68 -51.70
N GLU A 136 13.46 -30.90 -52.63
CA GLU A 136 12.66 -31.36 -53.76
C GLU A 136 13.57 -32.16 -54.71
N ARG A 137 13.34 -33.47 -54.82
CA ARG A 137 14.04 -34.34 -55.77
C ARG A 137 13.62 -33.95 -57.18
N GLN A 138 14.47 -33.23 -57.90
CA GLN A 138 14.35 -33.06 -59.35
C GLN A 138 14.58 -34.42 -60.01
N GLN A 139 13.53 -34.98 -60.62
CA GLN A 139 13.63 -36.11 -61.54
C GLN A 139 14.09 -35.55 -62.89
N THR A 140 15.31 -35.89 -63.29
CA THR A 140 15.79 -35.69 -64.66
C THR A 140 15.18 -36.76 -65.55
N ASN A 141 14.30 -36.36 -66.46
CA ASN A 141 13.88 -37.22 -67.57
C ASN A 141 14.94 -37.17 -68.68
N ALA A 142 15.36 -38.36 -69.12
CA ALA A 142 16.08 -38.60 -70.38
C ALA A 142 15.09 -39.00 -71.46
#